data_AF-A0A950B4F3-F1
#
_entry.id   AF-A0A950B4F3-F1
#
_cell.length_a   1.000
_cell.length_b   1.000
_cell.length_c   1.000
_cell.angle_alpha   90.00
_cell.angle_beta   90.00
_cell.angle_gamma   90.00
#
_symmetry.space_group_name_H-M   'P 1'
#
loop_
_entity.id
_entity.type
_entity.pdbx_description
1 polymer ?
#
loop_
_entity_poly.entity_id
_entity_poly.type
_entity_poly.pdbx_seq_one_letter_code
_entity_poly.pdbx_strand_id
1 'polypeptide(L)' 'MTRHTETIEVITRDQRRRRWSAAEKAALVRKTYEPGMSVSLVARQEGVSASLLFTWRRLD' A
#
# COMPACT_ATOMS: atom_id res chain seq x y z
N MET A 1 26.49 -4.27 7.89
CA MET A 1 25.30 -4.55 8.72
C MET A 1 24.52 -3.26 8.90
N THR A 2 23.66 -2.91 7.94
CA THR A 2 22.72 -1.79 8.07
C THR A 2 21.35 -2.40 8.28
N ARG A 3 20.94 -2.53 9.55
CA ARG A 3 19.53 -2.78 9.85
C ARG A 3 18.80 -1.51 9.43
N HIS A 4 18.23 -1.49 8.23
CA HIS A 4 17.19 -0.54 7.88
C HIS A 4 16.01 -0.84 8.81
N THR A 5 16.04 -0.27 10.00
CA THR A 5 14.89 -0.22 10.89
C THR A 5 13.97 0.83 10.30
N GLU A 6 13.28 0.44 9.22
CA GLU A 6 12.14 1.18 8.69
C GLU A 6 11.09 1.08 9.79
N THR A 7 11.06 2.11 10.64
CA THR A 7 10.10 2.28 11.72
C THR A 7 8.72 2.03 11.11
N ILE A 8 8.15 0.88 11.43
CA ILE A 8 6.82 0.52 10.99
C ILE A 8 5.90 1.37 11.85
N GLU A 9 5.65 2.61 11.43
CA GLU A 9 4.50 3.35 11.90
C GLU A 9 3.28 2.57 11.45
N VAL A 10 2.81 1.71 12.35
CA VAL A 10 1.53 1.04 12.23
C VAL A 10 0.50 2.16 12.28
N ILE A 11 0.07 2.64 11.11
CA ILE A 11 -1.11 3.51 10.94
C ILE A 11 -2.35 2.63 11.14
N THR A 12 -2.46 2.09 12.35
CA THR A 12 -3.68 1.59 12.96
C THR A 12 -4.50 2.81 13.36
N ARG A 13 -5.58 3.12 12.62
CA ARG A 13 -6.94 3.46 13.13
C ARG A 13 -7.74 4.48 12.32
N ASP A 14 -7.16 5.28 11.42
CA ASP A 14 -7.90 6.41 10.81
C ASP A 14 -8.51 6.17 9.40
N GLN A 15 -8.20 5.05 8.73
CA GLN A 15 -8.81 4.67 7.43
C GLN A 15 -10.33 4.36 7.50
N ARG A 16 -11.06 4.79 8.53
CA ARG A 16 -12.45 4.38 8.77
C ARG A 16 -13.42 4.83 7.67
N ARG A 17 -13.06 5.79 6.80
CA ARG A 17 -13.89 6.18 5.62
C ARG A 17 -13.12 6.69 4.39
N ARG A 18 -11.83 6.40 4.19
CA ARG A 18 -11.22 6.80 2.91
C ARG A 18 -11.82 5.96 1.79
N ARG A 19 -12.65 6.59 0.96
CA ARG A 19 -13.23 5.97 -0.24
C ARG A 19 -12.20 6.08 -1.36
N TRP A 20 -11.69 4.93 -1.77
CA TRP A 20 -10.82 4.82 -2.94
C TRP A 20 -11.68 4.68 -4.19
N SER A 21 -11.54 5.62 -5.12
CA SER A 21 -12.08 5.50 -6.47
C SER A 21 -11.40 4.33 -7.20
N ALA A 22 -12.06 3.78 -8.22
CA ALA A 22 -11.47 2.71 -9.03
C ALA A 22 -10.14 3.14 -9.68
N ALA A 23 -10.02 4.41 -10.08
CA ALA A 23 -8.80 4.98 -10.63
C ALA A 23 -7.66 5.01 -9.61
N GLU A 24 -7.92 5.45 -8.37
CA GLU A 24 -6.90 5.45 -7.31
C GLU A 24 -6.46 4.03 -6.96
N LYS A 25 -7.40 3.07 -6.89
CA LYS A 25 -7.06 1.65 -6.67
C LYS A 25 -6.14 1.13 -7.77
N ALA A 26 -6.49 1.37 -9.03
CA ALA A 26 -5.69 0.93 -10.18
C ALA A 26 -4.31 1.61 -10.20
N ALA A 27 -4.22 2.89 -9.85
CA ALA A 27 -2.94 3.59 -9.75
C ALA A 27 -2.04 2.99 -8.66
N LEU A 28 -2.62 2.69 -7.49
CA LEU A 28 -1.89 2.03 -6.40
C LEU A 28 -1.44 0.62 -6.78
N VAL A 29 -2.32 -0.17 -7.41
CA VAL A 29 -2.00 -1.52 -7.89
C VAL A 29 -0.88 -1.44 -8.95
N ARG A 30 -0.95 -0.53 -9.92
CA ARG A 30 0.11 -0.31 -10.91
C ARG A 30 1.45 0.05 -10.28
N LYS A 31 1.46 0.95 -9.28
CA LYS A 31 2.67 1.26 -8.50
C LYS A 31 3.29 0.01 -7.88
N THR A 32 2.50 -0.96 -7.43
CA THR A 32 3.05 -2.23 -6.88
C THR A 32 3.68 -3.16 -7.92
N TYR A 33 3.45 -2.92 -9.22
CA TYR A 33 4.06 -3.68 -10.31
C TYR A 33 5.33 -3.02 -10.87
N GLU A 34 5.64 -1.78 -10.46
CA GLU A 34 6.87 -1.12 -10.88
C GLU A 34 8.11 -1.85 -10.31
N PRO A 35 9.19 -1.95 -11.11
CA PRO A 35 10.41 -2.63 -10.68
C PRO A 35 11.03 -1.91 -9.46
N GLY A 36 11.27 -2.67 -8.39
CA GLY A 36 11.78 -2.14 -7.12
C GLY A 36 10.69 -1.69 -6.14
N MET A 37 9.42 -1.68 -6.56
CA MET A 37 8.29 -1.44 -5.66
C MET A 37 7.76 -2.76 -5.09
N SER A 38 7.34 -2.73 -3.84
CA SER A 38 6.64 -3.84 -3.19
C SER A 38 5.31 -3.37 -2.63
N VAL A 39 4.37 -4.31 -2.44
CA VAL A 39 3.06 -4.01 -1.84
C VAL A 39 3.22 -3.32 -0.48
N SER A 40 4.16 -3.78 0.34
CA SER A 40 4.45 -3.20 1.65
C SER A 40 5.02 -1.79 1.57
N LEU A 41 5.88 -1.52 0.58
CA LEU A 41 6.47 -0.20 0.38
C LEU A 41 5.44 0.81 -0.12
N VAL A 42 4.63 0.43 -1.11
CA VAL A 42 3.52 1.27 -1.61
C VAL A 42 2.48 1.52 -0.51
N ALA A 43 2.15 0.50 0.28
CA ALA A 43 1.27 0.63 1.44
C ALA A 43 1.78 1.70 2.43
N ARG A 44 3.07 1.69 2.75
CA ARG A 44 3.71 2.66 3.66
C ARG A 44 3.71 4.07 3.07
N GLN A 45 4.11 4.21 1.81
CA GLN A 45 4.17 5.52 1.14
C GLN A 45 2.80 6.17 0.98
N GLU A 46 1.78 5.39 0.68
CA GLU A 46 0.44 5.89 0.33
C GLU A 46 -0.52 5.86 1.54
N GLY A 47 -0.06 5.37 2.69
CA GLY A 47 -0.84 5.24 3.91
C GLY A 47 -2.00 4.25 3.78
N VAL A 48 -1.85 3.21 2.94
CA VAL A 48 -2.86 2.18 2.65
C VAL A 48 -2.50 0.89 3.37
N SER A 49 -3.50 0.13 3.82
CA SER A 49 -3.23 -1.21 4.35
C SER A 49 -2.69 -2.12 3.24
N ALA A 50 -1.56 -2.79 3.49
CA ALA A 50 -1.00 -3.77 2.57
C ALA A 50 -2.00 -4.88 2.23
N SER A 51 -2.81 -5.33 3.20
CA SER A 51 -3.86 -6.34 2.98
C SER A 51 -4.93 -5.89 1.98
N LEU A 52 -5.21 -4.59 1.93
CA LEU A 52 -6.17 -4.01 0.98
C LEU A 52 -5.59 -3.99 -0.43
N LEU A 53 -4.32 -3.61 -0.58
CA LEU A 53 -3.61 -3.68 -1.86
C LEU A 53 -3.50 -5.12 -2.39
N PHE A 54 -3.20 -6.09 -1.53
CA PHE A 54 -3.21 -7.51 -1.90
C PHE A 54 -4.59 -7.97 -2.39
N THR A 55 -5.67 -7.47 -1.76
CA THR A 55 -7.04 -7.79 -2.16
C THR A 55 -7.35 -7.18 -3.53
N TRP A 56 -6.98 -5.93 -3.79
CA TRP A 56 -7.21 -5.29 -5.08
C TRP A 56 -6.39 -5.91 -6.20
N ARG A 57 -5.16 -6.35 -5.93
CA ARG A 57 -4.32 -7.05 -6.91
C ARG A 57 -4.90 -8.40 -7.35
N ARG A 58 -5.83 -8.98 -6.59
CA ARG A 58 -6.59 -10.19 -6.99
C ARG A 58 -7.86 -9.88 -7.79
N LEU A 59 -8.30 -8.62 -7.75
CA LEU A 59 -9.51 -8.14 -8.43
C LEU A 59 -9.20 -7.39 -9.73
N ASP A 60 -7.95 -6.93 -9.88
CA ASP A 60 -7.34 -6.48 -11.14
C ASP A 60 -6.99 -7.69 -12.02
#